data_AF-A0A1H9FXB8-F1
#
_entry.id   AF-A0A1H9FXB8-F1
#
_cell.length_a   1.000
_cell.length_b   1.000
_cell.length_c   1.000
_cell.angle_alpha   90.00
_cell.angle_beta   90.00
_cell.angle_gamma   90.00
#
_symmetry.space_group_name_H-M   'P 1'
#
loop_
_entity.id
_entity.type
_entity.pdbx_description
1 polymer ?
#
loop_
_entity_poly.entity_id
_entity_poly.type
_entity_poly.pdbx_seq_one_letter_code
_entity_poly.pdbx_strand_id
1 'polypeptide(L)'
;MADAKTEIDDAVNDAKAQAKSVVEDVKEHAKSVAEDARETVKSEVTARAKAARSAAAGEVNNVAAALRRAADESRDGSPQERTFGQIANSLADVSETIGNKDLGTVVSDAGNFARRHPLTFLAGAALAGFAISRFAKASERHDDYGTDYGRDTDPDDIVGRG
;
A
#
# COMPACT_ATOMS: atom_id res chain seq x y z
N MET A 1 12.48 39.47 22.07
CA MET A 1 11.35 38.51 22.12
C MET A 1 10.30 38.77 21.04
N ALA A 2 10.12 40.01 20.56
CA ALA A 2 9.17 40.33 19.49
C ALA A 2 9.68 39.90 18.09
N ASP A 3 10.96 40.10 17.78
CA ASP A 3 11.53 39.85 16.45
C ASP A 3 11.56 38.36 16.05
N ALA A 4 11.85 37.48 17.01
CA ALA A 4 11.87 36.03 16.77
C ALA A 4 10.49 35.43 16.48
N LYS A 5 9.40 36.09 16.86
CA LYS A 5 8.03 35.65 16.53
C LYS A 5 7.68 36.02 15.09
N THR A 6 8.03 37.23 14.66
CA THR A 6 7.77 37.74 13.31
C THR A 6 8.46 36.90 12.23
N GLU A 7 9.72 36.52 12.45
CA GLU A 7 10.49 35.70 11.50
C GLU A 7 9.89 34.29 11.30
N ILE A 8 9.35 33.69 12.38
CA ILE A 8 8.69 32.38 12.33
C ILE A 8 7.34 32.50 11.61
N ASP A 9 6.58 33.56 11.86
CA ASP A 9 5.28 33.78 11.22
C ASP A 9 5.44 33.98 9.70
N ASP A 10 6.48 34.68 9.25
CA ASP A 10 6.78 34.86 7.82
C ASP A 10 7.19 33.55 7.15
N ALA A 11 8.05 32.75 7.80
CA ALA A 11 8.44 31.44 7.28
C ALA A 11 7.24 30.47 7.17
N VAL A 12 6.32 30.51 8.13
CA VAL A 12 5.08 29.71 8.11
C VAL A 12 4.14 30.19 7.00
N ASN A 13 4.02 31.50 6.79
CA ASN A 13 3.18 32.05 5.74
C ASN A 13 3.71 31.72 4.34
N ASP A 14 5.02 31.78 4.14
CA ASP A 14 5.65 31.39 2.87
C ASP A 14 5.47 29.90 2.59
N ALA A 15 5.73 29.04 3.60
CA ALA A 15 5.49 27.61 3.51
C ALA A 15 4.02 27.28 3.19
N LYS A 16 3.08 28.02 3.79
CA LYS A 16 1.64 27.86 3.52
C LYS A 16 1.28 28.31 2.10
N ALA A 17 1.89 29.39 1.60
CA ALA A 17 1.68 29.88 0.24
C ALA A 17 2.19 28.87 -0.79
N GLN A 18 3.41 28.35 -0.60
CA GLN A 18 3.98 27.30 -1.46
C GLN A 18 3.18 26.00 -1.39
N ALA A 19 2.73 25.59 -0.21
CA ALA A 19 1.88 24.42 -0.07
C ALA A 19 0.54 24.61 -0.81
N LYS A 20 -0.02 25.82 -0.80
CA LYS A 20 -1.29 26.11 -1.48
C LYS A 20 -1.15 26.02 -3.00
N SER A 21 -0.07 26.55 -3.58
CA SER A 21 0.15 26.48 -5.04
C SER A 21 0.35 25.04 -5.50
N VAL A 22 1.16 24.25 -4.79
CA VAL A 22 1.35 22.83 -5.09
C VAL A 22 0.03 22.06 -5.00
N VAL A 23 -0.81 22.37 -4.00
CA VAL A 23 -2.13 21.75 -3.86
C VAL A 23 -3.07 22.15 -5.00
N GLU A 24 -3.05 23.40 -5.47
CA GLU A 24 -3.86 23.86 -6.60
C GLU A 24 -3.46 23.15 -7.90
N ASP A 25 -2.15 23.07 -8.19
CA ASP A 25 -1.63 22.37 -9.37
C ASP A 25 -1.97 20.87 -9.33
N VAL A 26 -1.72 20.21 -8.20
CA VAL A 26 -2.04 18.79 -8.01
C VAL A 26 -3.54 18.55 -8.16
N LYS A 27 -4.39 19.47 -7.71
CA LYS A 27 -5.84 19.32 -7.80
C LYS A 27 -6.35 19.36 -9.25
N GLU A 28 -5.80 20.24 -10.09
CA GLU A 28 -6.16 20.28 -11.51
C GLU A 28 -5.72 19.01 -12.24
N HIS A 29 -4.47 18.59 -12.06
CA HIS A 29 -3.94 17.37 -12.67
C HIS A 29 -4.62 16.10 -12.14
N ALA A 30 -4.91 16.03 -10.84
CA ALA A 30 -5.61 14.89 -10.25
C ALA A 30 -7.05 14.77 -10.76
N LYS A 31 -7.71 15.87 -11.12
CA LYS A 31 -9.09 15.81 -11.62
C LYS A 31 -9.17 15.12 -12.97
N SER A 32 -8.28 15.43 -13.92
CA SER A 32 -8.29 14.78 -15.24
C SER A 32 -7.93 13.30 -15.13
N VAL A 33 -6.87 12.97 -14.38
CA VAL A 33 -6.44 11.58 -14.15
C VAL A 33 -7.54 10.78 -13.45
N ALA A 34 -8.27 11.38 -12.51
CA ALA A 34 -9.37 10.71 -11.84
C ALA A 34 -10.56 10.44 -12.77
N GLU A 35 -10.86 11.33 -13.73
CA GLU A 35 -11.91 11.10 -14.72
C GLU A 35 -11.53 9.93 -15.66
N ASP A 36 -10.31 9.92 -16.19
CA ASP A 36 -9.80 8.86 -17.08
C ASP A 36 -9.71 7.48 -16.39
N ALA A 37 -9.25 7.47 -15.13
CA ALA A 37 -9.12 6.24 -14.35
C ALA A 37 -10.49 5.65 -13.97
N ARG A 38 -11.50 6.48 -13.71
CA ARG A 38 -12.85 6.01 -13.34
C ARG A 38 -13.54 5.25 -14.47
N GLU A 39 -13.32 5.68 -15.71
CA GLU A 39 -13.90 5.03 -16.88
C GLU A 39 -13.24 3.67 -17.16
N THR A 40 -11.90 3.62 -17.06
CA THR A 40 -11.10 2.40 -17.29
C THR A 40 -11.28 1.33 -16.21
N VAL A 41 -11.45 1.71 -14.95
CA VAL A 41 -11.46 0.76 -13.81
C VAL A 41 -12.81 0.05 -13.64
N LYS A 42 -13.92 0.66 -14.09
CA LYS A 42 -15.27 0.16 -13.80
C LYS A 42 -15.64 -1.17 -14.47
N SER A 43 -15.05 -1.51 -15.62
CA SER A 43 -15.43 -2.71 -16.39
C SER A 43 -14.49 -3.91 -16.20
N GLU A 44 -13.18 -3.70 -16.06
CA GLU A 44 -12.18 -4.78 -16.16
C GLU A 44 -11.76 -5.40 -14.80
N VAL A 45 -11.90 -4.65 -13.70
CA VAL A 45 -11.27 -5.02 -12.42
C VAL A 45 -12.16 -5.90 -11.55
N THR A 46 -13.48 -5.82 -11.68
CA THR A 46 -14.43 -6.43 -10.73
C THR A 46 -14.33 -7.96 -10.68
N ALA A 47 -14.13 -8.62 -11.84
CA ALA A 47 -14.09 -10.09 -11.93
C ALA A 47 -12.81 -10.68 -11.33
N ARG A 48 -11.64 -10.06 -11.57
CA ARG A 48 -10.36 -10.51 -11.01
C ARG A 48 -10.17 -10.10 -9.54
N ALA A 49 -10.87 -9.06 -9.11
CA ALA A 49 -10.75 -8.54 -7.76
C ALA A 49 -11.34 -9.46 -6.69
N LYS A 50 -12.27 -10.37 -7.00
CA LYS A 50 -12.85 -11.26 -5.99
C LYS A 50 -11.83 -12.24 -5.41
N ALA A 51 -11.08 -12.92 -6.28
CA ALA A 51 -10.04 -13.88 -5.85
C ALA A 51 -8.91 -13.17 -5.08
N ALA A 52 -8.44 -12.02 -5.60
CA ALA A 52 -7.42 -11.22 -4.93
C ALA A 52 -7.88 -10.71 -3.55
N ARG A 53 -9.14 -10.28 -3.43
CA ARG A 53 -9.72 -9.84 -2.14
C ARG A 53 -9.83 -10.99 -1.15
N SER A 54 -10.29 -12.16 -1.58
CA SER A 54 -10.38 -13.33 -0.71
C SER A 54 -9.01 -13.77 -0.21
N ALA A 55 -7.98 -13.75 -1.08
CA ALA A 55 -6.60 -14.05 -0.66
C ALA A 55 -6.08 -13.01 0.35
N ALA A 56 -6.26 -11.71 0.08
CA ALA A 56 -5.84 -10.65 0.97
C ALA A 56 -6.58 -10.69 2.32
N ALA A 57 -7.89 -10.93 2.32
CA ALA A 57 -8.69 -11.10 3.53
C ALA A 57 -8.19 -12.29 4.37
N GLY A 58 -7.86 -13.40 3.73
CA GLY A 58 -7.27 -14.57 4.39
C GLY A 58 -5.95 -14.24 5.10
N GLU A 59 -5.03 -13.54 4.43
CA GLU A 59 -3.75 -13.12 5.02
C GLU A 59 -3.97 -12.18 6.23
N VAL A 60 -4.84 -11.18 6.09
CA VAL A 60 -5.15 -10.26 7.19
C VAL A 60 -5.77 -11.02 8.38
N ASN A 61 -6.65 -11.98 8.13
CA ASN A 61 -7.24 -12.81 9.17
C ASN A 61 -6.19 -13.71 9.85
N ASN A 62 -5.21 -14.23 9.11
CA ASN A 62 -4.11 -15.01 9.68
C ASN A 62 -3.27 -14.16 10.64
N VAL A 63 -2.97 -12.91 10.27
CA VAL A 63 -2.27 -11.96 11.14
C VAL A 63 -3.11 -11.63 12.38
N ALA A 64 -4.41 -11.37 12.20
CA ALA A 64 -5.34 -11.15 13.32
C ALA A 64 -5.35 -12.33 14.29
N ALA A 65 -5.40 -13.57 13.77
CA ALA A 65 -5.38 -14.79 14.57
C ALA A 65 -4.04 -14.98 15.30
N ALA A 66 -2.91 -14.67 14.66
CA ALA A 66 -1.59 -14.71 15.29
C ALA A 66 -1.47 -13.69 16.44
N LEU A 67 -1.94 -12.45 16.21
CA LEU A 67 -1.98 -11.42 17.25
C LEU A 67 -2.94 -11.78 18.38
N ARG A 68 -4.07 -12.42 18.07
CA ARG A 68 -5.01 -12.90 19.09
C ARG A 68 -4.36 -13.97 19.97
N ARG A 69 -3.66 -14.94 19.37
CA ARG A 69 -2.88 -15.94 20.12
C ARG A 69 -1.81 -15.28 20.99
N ALA A 70 -1.09 -14.30 20.46
CA ALA A 70 -0.10 -13.55 21.24
C ALA A 70 -0.72 -12.76 22.40
N ALA A 71 -1.95 -12.27 22.25
CA ALA A 71 -2.73 -11.68 23.34
C ALA A 71 -3.08 -12.74 24.40
N ASP A 72 -3.62 -13.88 23.97
CA ASP A 72 -4.04 -14.98 24.87
C ASP A 72 -2.84 -15.62 25.62
N GLU A 73 -1.65 -15.61 25.00
CA GLU A 73 -0.38 -16.04 25.62
C GLU A 73 0.24 -14.97 26.53
N SER A 74 -0.20 -13.72 26.43
CA SER A 74 0.26 -12.64 27.31
C SER A 74 -0.35 -12.78 28.70
N ARG A 75 0.27 -12.12 29.68
CA ARG A 75 -0.25 -12.13 31.05
C ARG A 75 -1.63 -11.46 31.10
N ASP A 76 -2.59 -12.14 31.71
CA ASP A 76 -3.96 -11.65 31.88
C ASP A 76 -4.00 -10.26 32.53
N GLY A 77 -4.76 -9.35 31.93
CA GLY A 77 -4.88 -7.94 32.27
C GLY A 77 -3.69 -7.06 31.86
N SER A 78 -2.70 -7.58 31.12
CA SER A 78 -1.51 -6.81 30.74
C SER A 78 -1.80 -5.77 29.65
N PRO A 79 -1.03 -4.66 29.59
CA PRO A 79 -1.11 -3.71 28.48
C PRO A 79 -0.88 -4.36 27.11
N GLN A 80 -0.03 -5.39 27.04
CA GLN A 80 0.29 -6.12 25.82
C GLN A 80 -0.91 -6.91 25.32
N GLU A 81 -1.57 -7.68 26.20
CA GLU A 81 -2.80 -8.40 25.89
C GLU A 81 -3.87 -7.46 25.29
N ARG A 82 -4.12 -6.32 25.95
CA ARG A 82 -5.08 -5.32 25.47
C ARG A 82 -4.72 -4.76 24.10
N THR A 83 -3.44 -4.45 23.90
CA THR A 83 -2.94 -3.86 22.66
C THR A 83 -3.06 -4.85 21.51
N PHE A 84 -2.54 -6.08 21.70
CA PHE A 84 -2.64 -7.13 20.69
C PHE A 84 -4.08 -7.52 20.39
N GLY A 85 -4.93 -7.62 21.42
CA GLY A 85 -6.36 -7.89 21.27
C GLY A 85 -7.08 -6.80 20.46
N GLN A 86 -6.79 -5.52 20.74
CA GLN A 86 -7.39 -4.40 20.00
C GLN A 86 -6.97 -4.39 18.53
N ILE A 87 -5.69 -4.66 18.25
CA ILE A 87 -5.18 -4.73 16.88
C ILE A 87 -5.78 -5.94 16.16
N ALA A 88 -5.83 -7.11 16.81
CA ALA A 88 -6.42 -8.33 16.26
C ALA A 88 -7.89 -8.12 15.86
N ASN A 89 -8.71 -7.52 16.74
CA ASN A 89 -10.10 -7.21 16.45
C ASN A 89 -10.22 -6.26 15.25
N SER A 90 -9.40 -5.19 15.23
CA SER A 90 -9.39 -4.23 14.13
C SER A 90 -9.02 -4.87 12.79
N LEU A 91 -8.06 -5.81 12.78
CA LEU A 91 -7.66 -6.54 11.58
C LEU A 91 -8.74 -7.54 11.12
N ALA A 92 -9.42 -8.20 12.05
CA ALA A 92 -10.53 -9.10 11.74
C ALA A 92 -11.68 -8.34 11.06
N ASP A 93 -12.08 -7.19 11.60
CA ASP A 93 -13.11 -6.33 11.01
C ASP A 93 -12.73 -5.86 9.59
N VAL A 94 -11.44 -5.56 9.38
CA VAL A 94 -10.90 -5.17 8.07
C VAL A 94 -10.92 -6.35 7.09
N SER A 95 -10.54 -7.56 7.53
CA SER A 95 -10.58 -8.77 6.70
C SER A 95 -12.00 -9.06 6.21
N GLU A 96 -12.98 -9.03 7.12
CA GLU A 96 -14.38 -9.27 6.78
C GLU A 96 -14.93 -8.21 5.83
N THR A 97 -14.55 -6.95 6.04
CA THR A 97 -14.85 -5.85 5.13
C THR A 97 -14.25 -6.07 3.74
N ILE A 98 -12.98 -6.46 3.62
CA ILE A 98 -12.29 -6.69 2.34
C ILE A 98 -12.91 -7.87 1.57
N GLY A 99 -13.28 -8.93 2.28
CA GLY A 99 -13.89 -10.13 1.69
C GLY A 99 -15.31 -9.91 1.19
N ASN A 100 -16.09 -9.06 1.87
CA ASN A 100 -17.54 -8.96 1.66
C ASN A 100 -18.02 -7.63 1.04
N LYS A 101 -17.27 -6.51 1.09
CA LYS A 101 -17.71 -5.23 0.48
C LYS A 101 -17.41 -5.14 -1.02
N ASP A 102 -18.37 -4.54 -1.72
CA ASP A 102 -18.15 -3.99 -3.05
C ASP A 102 -17.10 -2.87 -3.04
N LEU A 103 -16.24 -2.83 -4.06
CA LEU A 103 -15.20 -1.80 -4.20
C LEU A 103 -15.77 -0.38 -4.17
N GLY A 104 -16.99 -0.19 -4.69
CA GLY A 104 -17.66 1.11 -4.68
C GLY A 104 -17.86 1.66 -3.27
N THR A 105 -18.21 0.79 -2.31
CA THR A 105 -18.39 1.16 -0.91
C THR A 105 -17.04 1.48 -0.25
N VAL A 106 -16.00 0.69 -0.53
CA VAL A 106 -14.64 0.93 0.01
C VAL A 106 -14.08 2.27 -0.47
N VAL A 107 -14.24 2.59 -1.76
CA VAL A 107 -13.80 3.88 -2.33
C VAL A 107 -14.58 5.05 -1.72
N SER A 108 -15.89 4.88 -1.52
CA SER A 108 -16.74 5.90 -0.87
C SER A 108 -16.30 6.17 0.58
N ASP A 109 -16.06 5.11 1.36
CA ASP A 109 -15.61 5.20 2.75
C ASP A 109 -14.22 5.85 2.84
N ALA A 110 -13.29 5.46 1.96
CA ALA A 110 -11.96 6.08 1.86
C ALA A 110 -12.06 7.59 1.56
N GLY A 111 -12.95 7.99 0.65
CA GLY A 111 -13.21 9.40 0.35
C GLY A 111 -13.77 10.18 1.55
N ASN A 112 -14.67 9.56 2.32
CA ASN A 112 -15.21 10.17 3.54
C ASN A 112 -14.15 10.29 4.65
N PHE A 113 -13.28 9.27 4.79
CA PHE A 113 -12.16 9.32 5.71
C PHE A 113 -11.15 10.41 5.34
N ALA A 114 -10.79 10.53 4.06
CA ALA A 114 -9.85 11.55 3.57
C ALA A 114 -10.32 12.97 3.91
N ARG A 115 -11.62 13.25 3.81
CA ARG A 115 -12.20 14.56 4.16
C ARG A 115 -12.20 14.83 5.67
N ARG A 116 -12.34 13.79 6.49
CA ARG A 116 -12.38 13.89 7.96
C ARG A 116 -10.98 13.97 8.59
N HIS A 117 -10.01 13.27 8.00
CA HIS A 117 -8.64 13.14 8.50
C HIS A 117 -7.62 13.33 7.38
N PRO A 118 -7.50 14.56 6.82
CA PRO A 118 -6.67 14.82 5.65
C PRO A 118 -5.19 14.52 5.89
N LEU A 119 -4.65 14.85 7.06
CA LEU A 119 -3.24 14.56 7.40
C LEU A 119 -2.95 13.06 7.44
N THR A 120 -3.80 12.28 8.10
CA THR A 120 -3.64 10.82 8.20
C THR A 120 -3.76 10.16 6.84
N PHE A 121 -4.70 10.63 6.01
CA PHE A 121 -4.86 10.12 4.65
C PHE A 121 -3.63 10.41 3.79
N LEU A 122 -3.08 11.62 3.83
CA LEU A 122 -1.86 11.97 3.07
C LEU A 122 -0.65 11.14 3.53
N ALA A 123 -0.45 10.99 4.84
CA ALA A 123 0.61 10.16 5.39
C ALA A 123 0.47 8.69 4.93
N GLY A 124 -0.75 8.15 5.00
CA GLY A 124 -1.05 6.80 4.53
C GLY A 124 -0.83 6.63 3.03
N ALA A 125 -1.25 7.60 2.22
CA ALA A 125 -1.07 7.59 0.78
C ALA A 125 0.40 7.65 0.38
N ALA A 126 1.22 8.46 1.07
CA ALA A 126 2.66 8.53 0.84
C ALA A 126 3.34 7.19 1.12
N LEU A 127 3.02 6.55 2.26
CA LEU A 127 3.55 5.24 2.63
C LEU A 127 3.11 4.16 1.63
N ALA A 128 1.83 4.15 1.23
CA ALA A 128 1.31 3.22 0.24
C ALA A 128 1.99 3.40 -1.13
N GLY A 129 2.15 4.64 -1.60
CA GLY A 129 2.85 4.95 -2.84
C GLY A 129 4.30 4.48 -2.83
N PHE A 130 5.00 4.69 -1.72
CA PHE A 130 6.36 4.18 -1.54
C PHE A 130 6.41 2.65 -1.56
N ALA A 131 5.51 1.97 -0.85
CA ALA A 131 5.44 0.51 -0.82
C ALA A 131 5.18 -0.07 -2.22
N ILE A 132 4.27 0.53 -2.99
CA ILE A 132 3.99 0.15 -4.38
C ILE A 132 5.23 0.35 -5.24
N SER A 133 5.90 1.51 -5.15
CA SER A 133 7.15 1.77 -5.88
C SER A 133 8.23 0.75 -5.54
N ARG A 134 8.36 0.40 -4.25
CA ARG A 134 9.33 -0.56 -3.79
C ARG A 134 9.04 -1.97 -4.29
N PHE A 135 7.76 -2.35 -4.38
CA PHE A 135 7.31 -3.62 -4.93
C PHE A 135 7.56 -3.69 -6.45
N ALA A 136 7.20 -2.64 -7.20
CA ALA A 136 7.48 -2.56 -8.63
C ALA A 136 8.98 -2.73 -8.93
N LYS A 137 9.85 -2.04 -8.16
CA LYS A 137 11.31 -2.19 -8.25
C LYS A 137 11.83 -3.58 -7.85
N ALA A 138 11.08 -4.29 -7.01
CA ALA A 138 11.42 -5.65 -6.58
C ALA A 138 11.01 -6.69 -7.63
N SER A 139 9.85 -6.50 -8.27
CA SER A 139 9.35 -7.40 -9.31
C SER A 139 10.21 -7.37 -10.58
N GLU A 140 10.85 -6.22 -10.89
CA GLU A 140 11.81 -6.11 -12.00
C GLU A 140 13.08 -6.97 -11.81
N ARG A 141 13.37 -7.46 -10.61
CA ARG A 141 14.56 -8.30 -10.33
C ARG A 141 14.30 -9.79 -10.51
N HIS A 142 13.21 -10.18 -11.16
CA HIS A 142 12.85 -11.58 -11.38
C HIS A 142 12.99 -12.06 -12.84
N ASP A 143 13.53 -11.23 -13.74
CA ASP A 143 13.74 -11.57 -15.17
C ASP A 143 15.21 -11.84 -15.55
N ASP A 144 16.08 -12.19 -14.60
CA ASP A 144 17.52 -12.45 -14.85
C ASP A 144 17.94 -13.90 -14.52
N TYR A 145 17.01 -14.85 -14.63
CA TYR A 145 17.32 -16.28 -14.55
C TYR A 145 16.68 -17.04 -15.71
N GLY A 146 17.47 -17.31 -16.74
CA GLY A 146 17.28 -18.49 -17.58
C GLY A 146 17.11 -18.23 -19.07
N THR A 147 18.21 -17.93 -19.75
CA THR A 147 18.53 -18.53 -21.06
C THR A 147 20.05 -18.49 -21.30
N ASP A 148 20.79 -19.22 -20.47
CA ASP A 148 22.09 -19.77 -20.87
C ASP A 148 22.06 -21.27 -20.57
N TYR A 149 21.22 -21.98 -21.34
CA TYR A 149 21.27 -23.42 -21.44
C TYR A 149 21.75 -23.78 -22.84
N GLY A 150 23.01 -24.19 -22.91
CA GLY A 150 23.50 -25.19 -23.85
C GLY A 150 23.51 -24.80 -25.32
N ARG A 151 24.64 -24.22 -25.76
CA ARG A 151 25.16 -24.50 -27.10
C ARG A 151 26.69 -24.59 -27.07
N ASP A 152 27.20 -25.57 -26.34
CA ASP A 152 28.50 -26.18 -26.62
C ASP A 152 28.24 -27.52 -27.32
N THR A 153 27.95 -27.44 -28.61
CA THR A 153 28.15 -28.56 -29.53
C THR A 153 29.52 -28.38 -30.15
N ASP A 154 30.52 -29.05 -29.61
CA ASP A 154 31.83 -29.20 -30.26
C ASP A 154 31.99 -30.68 -30.67
N PRO A 155 31.83 -31.03 -31.97
CA PRO A 155 31.87 -32.42 -32.43
C PRO A 155 33.27 -33.00 -32.70
N ASP A 156 34.37 -32.29 -32.43
CA ASP A 156 35.63 -32.58 -33.14
C ASP A 156 36.80 -33.17 -32.33
N ASP A 157 36.64 -33.60 -31.06
CA ASP A 157 37.80 -34.01 -30.22
C ASP A 157 37.85 -35.48 -29.74
N ILE A 158 37.26 -36.42 -30.47
CA ILE A 158 37.50 -37.86 -30.25
C ILE A 158 38.16 -38.49 -31.50
N VAL A 159 39.36 -38.00 -31.85
CA VAL A 159 40.32 -38.78 -32.65
C VAL A 159 41.61 -38.96 -31.85
N GLY A 160 41.91 -40.22 -31.52
CA GLY A 160 43.28 -40.69 -31.39
C GLY A 160 43.88 -40.77 -29.99
N ARG A 161 43.86 -41.98 -29.40
CA ARG A 161 44.98 -42.52 -28.61
C ARG A 161 44.89 -44.04 -28.50
N GLY A 162 45.93 -44.73 -28.99
CA GLY A 162 46.37 -46.05 -28.53
C GLY A 162 45.89 -47.22 -29.36
#